data_AF-A0A6N4WSI2-F1
#
_entry.id   AF-A0A6N4WSI2-F1
#
_cell.length_a   1.000
_cell.length_b   1.000
_cell.length_c   1.000
_cell.angle_alpha   90.00
_cell.angle_beta   90.00
_cell.angle_gamma   90.00
#
_symmetry.space_group_name_H-M   'P 1'
#
loop_
_entity.id
_entity.type
_entity.pdbx_description
1 polymer ?
#
loop_
_entity_poly.entity_id
_entity_poly.type
_entity_poly.pdbx_seq_one_letter_code
_entity_poly.pdbx_strand_id
1 'polypeptide(L)'
;MDSGAESAPFIVTLMEWHFKSIARKSSLSQAPFHPGDRVACLIFKDVDAGEMGRVDVLPDEVEAFDLPGEILGRWTRVVKNPDEEGVNVRETVASAEDFFLSLYENDTADAEAETDALKHLLALMLERKRVVRALGKRQTEGTQRYRHVKTKQELDVPVVEISTGLMLKIQDTLGDIIL
;
A
#
# COMPACT_ATOMS: atom_id res chain seq x y z
N MET A 1 -50.12 26.52 -1.96
CA MET A 1 -50.55 25.32 -2.70
C MET A 1 -49.93 25.45 -4.07
N ASP A 2 -48.90 24.73 -4.48
CA ASP A 2 -48.16 23.63 -3.87
C ASP A 2 -46.73 23.71 -4.42
N SER A 3 -45.77 23.33 -3.59
CA SER A 3 -44.34 23.35 -3.86
C SER A 3 -43.98 22.08 -4.62
N GLY A 4 -43.46 22.19 -5.84
CA GLY A 4 -43.06 21.04 -6.66
C GLY A 4 -41.66 21.19 -7.22
N ALA A 5 -40.65 21.26 -6.36
CA ALA A 5 -39.26 21.11 -6.77
C ALA A 5 -38.93 19.60 -6.86
N GLU A 6 -39.12 19.01 -8.03
CA GLU A 6 -38.61 17.68 -8.35
C GLU A 6 -37.08 17.69 -8.25
N SER A 7 -36.57 17.09 -7.18
CA SER A 7 -35.14 16.83 -7.01
C SER A 7 -34.75 15.68 -7.95
N ALA A 8 -33.97 16.00 -8.98
CA ALA A 8 -33.33 15.01 -9.81
C ALA A 8 -32.43 14.11 -8.93
N PRO A 9 -32.44 12.78 -9.12
CA PRO A 9 -31.56 11.89 -8.37
C PRO A 9 -30.11 12.19 -8.74
N PHE A 10 -29.33 12.60 -7.75
CA PHE A 10 -27.88 12.70 -7.85
C PHE A 10 -27.35 11.27 -7.97
N ILE A 11 -27.20 10.79 -9.21
CA ILE A 11 -26.47 9.56 -9.48
C ILE A 11 -25.03 9.85 -9.11
N VAL A 12 -24.64 9.49 -7.88
CA VAL A 12 -23.24 9.31 -7.55
C VAL A 12 -22.79 8.14 -8.40
N THR A 13 -22.07 8.44 -9.48
CA THR A 13 -21.33 7.46 -10.25
C THR A 13 -20.40 6.77 -9.26
N LEU A 14 -20.77 5.56 -8.85
CA LEU A 14 -19.89 4.68 -8.09
C LEU A 14 -18.68 4.48 -9.00
N MET A 15 -17.59 5.21 -8.76
CA MET A 15 -16.34 4.99 -9.47
C MET A 15 -15.97 3.53 -9.22
N GLU A 16 -16.18 2.71 -10.23
CA GLU A 16 -15.73 1.33 -10.27
C GLU A 16 -14.20 1.41 -10.43
N TRP A 17 -13.52 1.57 -9.30
CA TRP A 17 -12.06 1.59 -9.23
C TRP A 17 -11.56 0.19 -9.58
N HIS A 18 -11.38 -0.05 -10.88
CA HIS A 18 -10.67 -1.22 -11.36
C HIS A 18 -9.17 -1.06 -11.03
N PHE A 19 -8.76 -1.46 -9.83
CA PHE A 19 -7.35 -1.57 -9.47
C PHE A 19 -6.66 -2.61 -10.37
N LYS A 20 -6.02 -2.14 -11.44
CA LYS A 20 -5.23 -2.98 -12.35
C LYS A 20 -3.74 -2.74 -12.09
N SER A 21 -3.15 -3.48 -11.16
CA SER A 21 -1.67 -3.52 -11.04
C SER A 21 -1.08 -4.86 -10.60
N ILE A 22 -1.91 -5.87 -10.29
CA ILE A 22 -1.41 -7.20 -9.88
C ILE A 22 -0.68 -7.88 -11.04
N ALA A 23 0.62 -8.09 -10.91
CA ALA A 23 1.41 -8.81 -11.90
C ALA A 23 1.00 -10.29 -11.97
N ARG A 24 1.06 -10.84 -13.18
CA ARG A 24 0.74 -12.26 -13.48
C ARG A 24 1.98 -13.14 -13.67
N LYS A 25 3.17 -12.54 -13.69
CA LYS A 25 4.45 -13.19 -13.93
C LYS A 25 5.52 -12.53 -13.06
N SER A 26 6.57 -13.28 -12.72
CA SER A 26 7.76 -12.73 -12.07
C SER A 26 8.45 -11.71 -12.97
N SER A 27 8.83 -10.57 -12.40
CA SER A 27 9.66 -9.58 -13.06
C SER A 27 11.04 -10.12 -13.45
N LEU A 28 11.60 -11.06 -12.68
CA LEU A 28 12.92 -11.65 -12.94
C LEU A 28 12.85 -12.70 -14.05
N SER A 29 12.20 -13.83 -13.76
CA SER A 29 12.22 -15.02 -14.63
C SER A 29 11.16 -15.01 -15.72
N GLN A 30 10.19 -14.08 -15.65
CA GLN A 30 8.99 -14.09 -16.49
C GLN A 30 8.12 -15.35 -16.30
N ALA A 31 8.40 -16.16 -15.26
CA ALA A 31 7.60 -17.33 -14.92
C ALA A 31 6.18 -16.89 -14.50
N PRO A 32 5.12 -17.56 -15.00
CA PRO A 32 3.77 -17.26 -14.59
C PRO A 32 3.54 -17.61 -13.12
N PHE A 33 2.76 -16.77 -12.45
CA PHE A 33 2.26 -17.04 -11.12
C PHE A 33 0.99 -17.90 -11.21
N HIS A 34 0.89 -18.89 -10.32
CA HIS A 34 -0.23 -19.83 -10.22
C HIS A 34 -0.99 -19.63 -8.91
N PRO A 35 -2.29 -19.98 -8.86
CA PRO A 35 -3.03 -19.97 -7.61
C PRO A 35 -2.30 -20.73 -6.49
N GLY A 36 -2.20 -20.11 -5.31
CA GLY A 36 -1.46 -20.61 -4.16
C GLY A 36 0.01 -20.17 -4.10
N ASP A 37 0.58 -19.65 -5.18
CA ASP A 37 1.94 -19.14 -5.17
C ASP A 37 2.07 -17.95 -4.22
N ARG A 38 3.19 -17.90 -3.49
CA ARG A 38 3.62 -16.72 -2.75
C ARG A 38 4.40 -15.82 -3.69
N VAL A 39 4.06 -14.54 -3.73
CA VAL A 39 4.75 -13.53 -4.54
C VAL A 39 5.32 -12.48 -3.60
N ALA A 40 6.62 -12.24 -3.70
CA ALA A 40 7.29 -11.14 -3.02
C ALA A 40 7.11 -9.86 -3.84
N CYS A 41 6.44 -8.88 -3.25
CA CYS A 41 6.20 -7.57 -3.82
C CYS A 41 7.18 -6.58 -3.19
N LEU A 42 8.02 -5.95 -4.00
CA LEU A 42 9.02 -4.96 -3.57
C LEU A 42 8.64 -3.60 -4.12
N ILE A 43 8.66 -2.59 -3.25
CA ILE A 43 8.52 -1.18 -3.62
C ILE A 43 9.88 -0.55 -3.51
N PHE A 44 10.25 0.22 -4.54
CA PHE A 44 11.53 0.88 -4.61
C PHE A 44 11.39 2.28 -5.17
N LYS A 45 12.39 3.13 -4.91
CA LYS A 45 12.58 4.40 -5.60
C LYS A 45 13.64 4.21 -6.67
N ASP A 46 13.26 4.38 -7.91
CA ASP A 46 14.16 4.29 -9.06
C ASP A 46 15.17 5.44 -9.01
N VAL A 47 16.48 5.15 -9.12
CA VAL A 47 17.51 6.19 -8.99
C VAL A 47 17.57 7.11 -10.20
N ASP A 48 17.23 6.58 -11.38
CA ASP A 48 17.33 7.32 -12.65
C ASP A 48 16.05 8.11 -12.93
N ALA A 49 14.88 7.48 -12.74
CA ALA A 49 13.60 8.12 -12.93
C ALA A 49 13.20 9.01 -11.74
N GLY A 50 13.72 8.74 -10.54
CA GLY A 50 13.33 9.43 -9.31
C GLY A 50 11.90 9.12 -8.87
N GLU A 51 11.34 8.01 -9.34
CA GLU A 51 9.93 7.65 -9.19
C GLU A 51 9.75 6.34 -8.44
N MET A 52 8.60 6.17 -7.80
CA MET A 52 8.25 4.93 -7.12
C MET A 52 7.93 3.84 -8.14
N GLY A 53 8.54 2.67 -7.97
CA GLY A 53 8.30 1.48 -8.75
C GLY A 53 7.86 0.30 -7.89
N ARG A 54 7.30 -0.71 -8.56
CA ARG A 54 6.98 -2.02 -7.98
C ARG A 54 7.53 -3.14 -8.83
N VAL A 55 8.11 -4.14 -8.18
CA VAL A 55 8.38 -5.44 -8.79
C VAL A 55 7.74 -6.56 -7.99
N ASP A 56 7.25 -7.56 -8.73
CA ASP A 56 6.66 -8.78 -8.18
C ASP A 56 7.56 -9.95 -8.63
N VAL A 57 8.15 -10.68 -7.69
CA VAL A 57 9.07 -11.80 -7.98
C VAL A 57 8.71 -13.03 -7.14
N LEU A 58 9.24 -14.20 -7.49
CA LEU A 58 9.15 -15.37 -6.62
C LEU A 58 10.02 -15.17 -5.37
N PRO A 59 9.70 -15.79 -4.22
CA PRO A 59 10.44 -15.57 -2.98
C PRO A 59 11.94 -15.89 -3.09
N ASP A 60 12.28 -16.95 -3.81
CA ASP A 60 13.67 -17.39 -4.01
C ASP A 60 14.44 -16.51 -5.02
N GLU A 61 13.74 -15.60 -5.72
CA GLU A 61 14.32 -14.67 -6.68
C GLU A 61 14.68 -13.32 -6.07
N VAL A 62 14.24 -13.04 -4.82
CA VAL A 62 14.40 -11.72 -4.19
C VAL A 62 15.86 -11.31 -4.08
N GLU A 63 16.74 -12.22 -3.66
CA GLU A 63 18.17 -11.93 -3.52
C GLU A 63 18.90 -11.78 -4.86
N ALA A 64 18.34 -12.37 -5.93
CA ALA A 64 18.92 -12.35 -7.27
C ALA A 64 18.41 -11.18 -8.12
N PHE A 65 17.37 -10.47 -7.67
CA PHE A 65 16.80 -9.37 -8.42
C PHE A 65 17.59 -8.08 -8.21
N ASP A 66 18.24 -7.61 -9.28
CA ASP A 66 18.94 -6.33 -9.27
C ASP A 66 17.93 -5.19 -9.44
N LEU A 67 17.63 -4.50 -8.34
CA LEU A 67 16.70 -3.37 -8.37
C LEU A 67 17.39 -2.14 -8.95
N PRO A 68 16.71 -1.37 -9.83
CA PRO A 68 17.23 -0.11 -10.35
C PRO A 68 17.12 1.03 -9.31
N GLY A 69 17.14 0.70 -8.01
CA GLY A 69 17.16 1.68 -6.94
C GLY A 69 16.87 1.13 -5.55
N GLU A 70 16.54 2.04 -4.64
CA GLU A 70 16.48 1.75 -3.21
C GLU A 70 15.15 1.12 -2.81
N ILE A 71 15.18 0.02 -2.06
CA ILE A 71 13.98 -0.60 -1.52
C ILE A 71 13.37 0.31 -0.46
N LEU A 72 12.11 0.65 -0.64
CA LEU A 72 11.32 1.36 0.37
C LEU A 72 10.67 0.35 1.34
N GLY A 73 10.13 -0.74 0.80
CA GLY A 73 9.50 -1.78 1.59
C GLY A 73 9.08 -2.98 0.76
N ARG A 74 8.54 -3.99 1.43
CA ARG A 74 8.13 -5.25 0.83
C ARG A 74 6.95 -5.88 1.55
N TRP A 75 6.18 -6.70 0.84
CA TRP A 75 5.26 -7.65 1.44
C TRP A 75 5.18 -8.93 0.62
N THR A 76 4.52 -9.95 1.16
CA THR A 76 4.19 -11.15 0.40
C THR A 76 2.69 -11.25 0.22
N ARG A 77 2.25 -11.55 -1.01
CA ARG A 77 0.85 -11.90 -1.29
C ARG A 77 0.74 -13.35 -1.74
N VAL A 78 -0.43 -13.95 -1.53
CA VAL A 78 -0.78 -15.24 -2.12
C VAL A 78 -1.62 -15.00 -3.36
N VAL A 79 -1.29 -15.69 -4.45
CA VAL A 79 -2.04 -15.60 -5.71
C VAL A 79 -3.36 -16.34 -5.51
N LYS A 80 -4.46 -15.62 -5.67
CA LYS A 80 -5.80 -16.16 -5.47
C LYS A 80 -6.22 -17.05 -6.62
N ASN A 81 -7.06 -18.03 -6.33
CA ASN A 81 -7.73 -18.77 -7.38
C ASN A 81 -8.79 -17.85 -8.04
N PRO A 82 -8.85 -17.75 -9.39
CA PRO A 82 -9.91 -16.99 -10.06
C PRO A 82 -11.33 -17.46 -9.69
N ASP A 83 -11.49 -18.71 -9.25
CA ASP A 83 -12.78 -19.26 -8.80
C ASP A 83 -13.11 -18.92 -7.33
N GLU A 84 -12.15 -18.38 -6.56
CA GLU A 84 -12.40 -17.82 -5.23
C GLU A 84 -12.96 -16.39 -5.40
N GLU A 85 -14.28 -16.27 -5.40
CA GLU A 85 -14.95 -14.96 -5.47
C GLU A 85 -14.65 -14.11 -4.23
N GLY A 86 -14.00 -12.97 -4.46
CA GLY A 86 -13.98 -11.83 -3.54
C GLY A 86 -12.60 -11.36 -3.07
N VAL A 87 -12.49 -10.05 -2.84
CA VAL A 87 -11.36 -9.48 -2.11
C VAL A 87 -11.45 -9.95 -0.66
N ASN A 88 -10.66 -10.96 -0.29
CA ASN A 88 -10.43 -11.30 1.11
C ASN A 88 -9.81 -10.10 1.85
N VAL A 89 -10.67 -9.27 2.43
CA VAL A 89 -10.30 -8.04 3.17
C VAL A 89 -9.25 -8.32 4.24
N ARG A 90 -9.28 -9.51 4.86
CA ARG A 90 -8.32 -9.89 5.90
C ARG A 90 -6.91 -10.04 5.34
N GLU A 91 -6.77 -10.66 4.17
CA GLU A 91 -5.47 -10.80 3.48
C GLU A 91 -4.96 -9.45 3.01
N THR A 92 -5.82 -8.61 2.44
CA THR A 92 -5.45 -7.24 2.04
C THR A 92 -4.92 -6.43 3.22
N VAL A 93 -5.59 -6.51 4.38
CA VAL A 93 -5.14 -5.86 5.62
C VAL A 93 -3.82 -6.45 6.11
N ALA A 94 -3.62 -7.77 6.02
CA ALA A 94 -2.36 -8.39 6.41
C ALA A 94 -1.19 -7.96 5.50
N SER A 95 -1.40 -7.91 4.19
CA SER A 95 -0.40 -7.40 3.24
C SER A 95 -0.05 -5.93 3.53
N ALA A 96 -1.05 -5.10 3.84
CA ALA A 96 -0.82 -3.70 4.21
C ALA A 96 -0.09 -3.56 5.57
N GLU A 97 -0.39 -4.43 6.55
CA GLU A 97 0.32 -4.50 7.84
C GLU A 97 1.80 -4.88 7.63
N ASP A 98 2.06 -5.95 6.86
CA ASP A 98 3.42 -6.41 6.55
C ASP A 98 4.21 -5.33 5.80
N PHE A 99 3.60 -4.70 4.80
CA PHE A 99 4.24 -3.62 4.05
C PHE A 99 4.56 -2.42 4.95
N PHE A 100 3.59 -1.96 5.75
CA PHE A 100 3.79 -0.84 6.67
C PHE A 100 4.95 -1.06 7.65
N LEU A 101 5.07 -2.27 8.22
CA LEU A 101 6.17 -2.60 9.11
C LEU A 101 7.51 -2.63 8.37
N SER A 102 7.54 -3.15 7.14
CA SER A 102 8.77 -3.21 6.33
C SER A 102 9.37 -1.83 5.97
N LEU A 103 8.55 -0.77 5.94
CA LEU A 103 9.00 0.60 5.68
C LEU A 103 9.95 1.12 6.78
N TYR A 104 9.89 0.54 7.98
CA TYR A 104 10.77 0.90 9.10
C TYR A 104 12.09 0.11 9.09
N GLU A 105 12.22 -0.91 8.24
CA GLU A 105 13.44 -1.69 8.10
C GLU A 105 14.41 -1.07 7.09
N ASN A 106 13.91 -0.21 6.18
CA ASN A 106 14.67 0.33 5.04
C ASN A 106 14.65 1.88 5.02
N ASP A 107 14.79 2.51 6.18
CA ASP A 107 14.72 3.98 6.28
C ASP A 107 15.99 4.64 5.69
N THR A 108 15.89 5.19 4.48
CA THR A 108 16.98 5.91 3.80
C THR A 108 16.65 7.39 3.62
N ALA A 109 17.66 8.25 3.68
CA ALA A 109 17.48 9.71 3.56
C ALA A 109 17.01 10.13 2.16
N ASP A 110 17.42 9.41 1.11
CA ASP A 110 17.13 9.78 -0.28
C ASP A 110 15.68 9.48 -0.71
N ALA A 111 14.97 8.64 0.04
CA ALA A 111 13.57 8.29 -0.18
C ALA A 111 12.64 8.70 0.98
N GLU A 112 13.08 9.64 1.82
CA GLU A 112 12.36 10.06 3.02
C GLU A 112 10.93 10.55 2.69
N ALA A 113 10.77 11.37 1.65
CA ALA A 113 9.46 11.93 1.29
C ALA A 113 8.44 10.87 0.87
N GLU A 114 8.82 9.92 0.01
CA GLU A 114 7.95 8.83 -0.43
C GLU A 114 7.66 7.87 0.73
N THR A 115 8.68 7.52 1.49
CA THR A 115 8.57 6.62 2.63
C THR A 115 7.67 7.21 3.71
N ASP A 116 7.79 8.50 4.02
CA ASP A 116 6.94 9.19 4.99
C ASP A 116 5.49 9.29 4.53
N ALA A 117 5.25 9.57 3.24
CA ALA A 117 3.91 9.54 2.69
C ALA A 117 3.27 8.16 2.79
N LEU A 118 4.03 7.09 2.49
CA LEU A 118 3.58 5.71 2.63
C LEU A 118 3.29 5.35 4.09
N LYS A 119 4.22 5.67 5.02
CA LYS A 119 4.04 5.47 6.47
C LYS A 119 2.78 6.19 6.95
N HIS A 120 2.58 7.45 6.56
CA HIS A 120 1.42 8.24 6.98
C HIS A 120 0.10 7.66 6.45
N LEU A 121 0.04 7.37 5.15
CA LEU A 121 -1.16 6.81 4.52
C LEU A 121 -1.54 5.46 5.11
N LEU A 122 -0.59 4.55 5.22
CA LEU A 122 -0.83 3.21 5.74
C LEU A 122 -1.21 3.26 7.22
N ALA A 123 -0.59 4.11 8.04
CA ALA A 123 -0.96 4.27 9.44
C ALA A 123 -2.44 4.70 9.59
N LEU A 124 -2.89 5.68 8.79
CA LEU A 124 -4.29 6.12 8.77
C LEU A 124 -5.25 4.98 8.38
N MET A 125 -4.91 4.23 7.34
CA MET A 125 -5.71 3.09 6.89
C MET A 125 -5.77 1.98 7.94
N LEU A 126 -4.62 1.59 8.49
CA LEU A 126 -4.47 0.55 9.48
C LEU A 126 -5.12 0.93 10.82
N GLU A 127 -5.14 2.21 11.17
CA GLU A 127 -5.89 2.73 12.33
C GLU A 127 -7.39 2.49 12.15
N ARG A 128 -7.95 2.82 10.98
CA ARG A 128 -9.36 2.55 10.65
C ARG A 128 -9.68 1.05 10.71
N LYS A 129 -8.71 0.19 10.38
CA LYS A 129 -8.81 -1.28 10.47
C LYS A 129 -8.46 -1.85 11.85
N ARG A 130 -8.11 -1.01 12.83
CA ARG A 130 -7.73 -1.38 14.21
C ARG A 130 -6.46 -2.24 14.31
N VAL A 131 -5.58 -2.17 13.32
CA VAL A 131 -4.26 -2.85 13.33
C VAL A 131 -3.25 -2.04 14.14
N VAL A 132 -3.29 -0.70 14.02
CA VAL A 132 -2.54 0.24 14.85
C VAL A 132 -3.49 1.13 15.64
N ARG A 133 -2.99 1.75 16.71
CA ARG A 133 -3.75 2.76 17.48
C ARG A 133 -2.89 3.98 17.73
N ALA A 134 -3.41 5.17 17.44
CA ALA A 134 -2.76 6.41 17.80
C ALA A 134 -2.60 6.52 19.33
N LEU A 135 -1.44 6.96 19.77
CA LEU A 135 -1.14 7.26 21.16
C LEU A 135 -1.17 8.78 21.39
N GLY A 136 -1.79 9.19 22.50
CA GLY A 136 -1.90 10.60 22.86
C GLY A 136 -2.90 11.38 22.01
N LYS A 137 -2.73 12.71 21.97
CA LYS A 137 -3.58 13.58 21.15
C LYS A 137 -3.16 13.46 19.69
N ARG A 138 -4.14 13.55 18.78
CA ARG A 138 -3.89 13.57 17.34
C ARG A 138 -3.01 14.76 16.98
N GLN A 139 -1.91 14.49 16.30
CA GLN A 139 -1.04 15.53 15.72
C GLN A 139 -1.50 15.86 14.29
N THR A 140 -1.37 17.13 13.92
CA THR A 140 -1.63 17.64 12.56
C THR A 140 -0.35 17.97 11.80
N GLU A 141 0.79 17.95 12.49
CA GLU A 141 2.13 18.21 11.96
C GLU A 141 3.16 17.42 12.79
N GLY A 142 4.38 17.29 12.28
CA GLY A 142 5.47 16.58 12.97
C GLY A 142 5.23 15.07 12.95
N THR A 143 5.10 14.45 14.12
CA THR A 143 5.07 12.99 14.26
C THR A 143 3.91 12.53 15.14
N GLN A 144 3.13 11.57 14.66
CA GLN A 144 2.13 10.87 15.43
C GLN A 144 2.67 9.52 15.88
N ARG A 145 2.68 9.27 17.18
CA ARG A 145 3.04 7.94 17.71
C ARG A 145 1.87 6.99 17.59
N TYR A 146 2.12 5.79 17.09
CA TYR A 146 1.17 4.69 17.02
C TYR A 146 1.70 3.48 17.79
N ARG A 147 0.78 2.67 18.32
CA ARG A 147 1.09 1.34 18.84
C ARG A 147 0.50 0.28 17.94
N HIS A 148 1.33 -0.62 17.45
CA HIS A 148 0.90 -1.81 16.74
C HIS A 148 0.16 -2.75 17.70
N VAL A 149 -1.07 -3.17 17.36
CA VAL A 149 -1.94 -3.89 18.29
C VAL A 149 -1.41 -5.28 18.61
N LYS A 150 -0.86 -5.97 17.61
CA LYS A 150 -0.38 -7.36 17.74
C LYS A 150 0.97 -7.42 18.45
N THR A 151 1.97 -6.71 17.94
CA THR A 151 3.35 -6.78 18.47
C THR A 151 3.60 -5.83 19.65
N LYS A 152 2.68 -4.88 19.91
CA LYS A 152 2.84 -3.80 20.91
C LYS A 152 3.99 -2.84 20.63
N GLN A 153 4.67 -2.99 19.50
CA GLN A 153 5.69 -2.06 19.03
C GLN A 153 5.11 -0.65 18.89
N GLU A 154 5.90 0.35 19.29
CA GLU A 154 5.58 1.75 19.06
C GLU A 154 6.30 2.23 17.82
N LEU A 155 5.57 2.96 16.97
CA LEU A 155 6.03 3.44 15.68
C LEU A 155 5.78 4.94 15.63
N ASP A 156 6.82 5.67 15.30
CA ASP A 156 6.74 7.10 15.06
C ASP A 156 6.42 7.31 13.58
N VAL A 157 5.24 7.87 13.29
CA VAL A 157 4.75 8.08 11.93
C VAL A 157 4.77 9.58 11.63
N PRO A 158 5.55 10.03 10.63
CA PRO A 158 5.52 11.41 10.17
C PRO A 158 4.12 11.81 9.67
N VAL A 159 3.67 13.00 10.06
CA VAL A 159 2.40 13.58 9.59
C VAL A 159 2.72 14.53 8.45
N VAL A 160 2.57 14.02 7.23
CA VAL A 160 2.89 14.74 5.99
C VAL A 160 1.66 14.99 5.14
N GLU A 161 1.67 16.08 4.38
CA GLU A 161 0.67 16.32 3.34
C GLU A 161 1.00 15.46 2.10
N ILE A 162 0.03 14.66 1.66
CA ILE A 162 0.20 13.80 0.48
C ILE A 162 -0.39 14.55 -0.71
N SER A 163 0.48 14.98 -1.63
CA SER A 163 0.05 15.64 -2.85
C SER A 163 -0.79 14.71 -3.74
N THR A 164 -1.70 15.27 -4.54
CA THR A 164 -2.54 14.51 -5.48
C THR A 164 -1.70 13.67 -6.45
N GLY A 165 -0.59 14.21 -6.96
CA GLY A 165 0.29 13.50 -7.88
C GLY A 165 0.95 12.28 -7.25
N LEU A 166 1.40 12.40 -6.00
CA LEU A 166 1.95 11.27 -5.24
C LEU A 166 0.87 10.23 -4.92
N MET A 167 -0.34 10.68 -4.58
CA MET A 167 -1.47 9.77 -4.32
C MET A 167 -1.82 8.93 -5.54
N LEU A 168 -1.82 9.50 -6.75
CA LEU A 168 -2.07 8.75 -7.99
C LEU A 168 -1.01 7.67 -8.21
N LYS A 169 0.27 8.00 -8.04
CA LYS A 169 1.38 7.04 -8.15
C LYS A 169 1.26 5.91 -7.12
N ILE A 170 0.89 6.25 -5.90
CA ILE A 170 0.63 5.29 -4.82
C ILE A 170 -0.52 4.36 -5.20
N GLN A 171 -1.63 4.88 -5.75
CA GLN A 171 -2.76 4.06 -6.21
C GLN A 171 -2.39 3.12 -7.35
N ASP A 172 -1.61 3.60 -8.32
CA ASP A 172 -1.15 2.79 -9.45
C ASP A 172 -0.24 1.64 -8.96
N THR A 173 0.58 1.91 -7.95
CA THR A 173 1.59 0.97 -7.45
C THR A 173 1.02 -0.03 -6.44
N LEU A 174 0.13 0.43 -5.55
CA LEU A 174 -0.33 -0.28 -4.35
C LEU A 174 -1.85 -0.53 -4.35
N GLY A 175 -2.51 -0.35 -5.48
CA GLY A 175 -3.97 -0.44 -5.58
C GLY A 175 -4.60 -1.75 -5.09
N ASP A 176 -3.86 -2.86 -5.10
CA ASP A 176 -4.32 -4.14 -4.57
C ASP A 176 -4.30 -4.22 -3.03
N ILE A 177 -3.51 -3.38 -2.37
CA ILE A 177 -3.44 -3.28 -0.90
C ILE A 177 -4.15 -2.03 -0.35
N ILE A 178 -4.42 -1.03 -1.20
CA ILE A 178 -5.12 0.21 -0.83
C ILE A 178 -6.61 0.08 -1.14
N LEU A 179 -7.44 0.14 -0.08
CA LEU A 179 -8.91 0.02 -0.11
C LEU A 179 -9.62 1.35 0.09
#